data_AF-A0A9J6D0L1-F1
#
_entry.id   AF-A0A9J6D0L1-F1
#
_cell.length_a   1.000
_cell.length_b   1.000
_cell.length_c   1.000
_cell.angle_alpha   90.00
_cell.angle_beta   90.00
_cell.angle_gamma   90.00
#
_symmetry.space_group_name_H-M   'P 1'
#
loop_
_entity.id
_entity.type
_entity.pdbx_description
1 polymer ?
#
loop_
_entity_poly.entity_id
_entity_poly.type
_entity_poly.pdbx_seq_one_letter_code
_entity_poly.pdbx_strand_id
1 'polypeptide(L)'
;MQKPRHGKKLCTDFNCRPFVRPRDVKQLKKLWDNMKQRWKREKAKQIRDVLTTDQTEELSQTDRAAMQSMLQSSHTPSVVGEDSLCLDDPKVDADMSQEEAAQPGAQSEAPTAGSSVRNVRGGRLSLLQHTLDVELEARLDAIKADKKHKQIEHNQRMECMREEHEIKISALKEQKKNCNIQHKIKLRILKKEEVQKLKQALLRKQLQASRL
;
A
#
# COMPACT_ATOMS: atom_id res chain seq x y z
N MET A 1 20.34 18.17 33.63
CA MET A 1 20.40 17.20 32.52
C MET A 1 19.81 17.83 31.27
N GLN A 2 20.60 18.12 30.24
CA GLN A 2 20.09 18.70 28.99
C GLN A 2 19.37 17.61 28.17
N LYS A 3 18.11 17.85 27.79
CA LYS A 3 17.38 16.94 26.89
C LYS A 3 18.10 16.89 25.53
N PRO A 4 18.43 15.70 24.98
CA PRO A 4 19.05 15.63 23.67
C PRO A 4 18.09 16.20 22.62
N ARG A 5 18.60 17.11 21.79
CA ARG A 5 17.86 17.67 20.64
C ARG A 5 17.28 16.52 19.83
N HIS A 6 15.99 16.60 19.46
CA HIS A 6 15.21 15.50 18.87
C HIS A 6 15.93 14.72 17.76
N GLY A 7 16.67 15.39 16.88
CA GLY A 7 17.46 14.74 15.81
C GLY A 7 18.65 13.91 16.29
N LYS A 8 19.27 14.26 17.43
CA LYS A 8 20.36 13.46 18.02
C LYS A 8 19.85 12.13 18.56
N LYS A 9 18.69 12.14 19.22
CA LYS A 9 18.04 10.92 19.71
C LYS A 9 17.69 9.97 18.56
N LEU A 10 17.10 10.51 17.48
CA LEU A 10 16.76 9.72 16.30
C LEU A 10 17.99 9.08 15.65
N CYS A 11 19.12 9.80 15.61
CA CYS A 11 20.39 9.29 15.11
C CYS A 11 20.94 8.15 15.97
N THR A 12 20.91 8.30 17.30
CA THR A 12 21.28 7.22 18.23
C THR A 12 20.40 5.99 18.03
N ASP A 13 19.07 6.16 18.04
CA ASP A 13 18.11 5.06 17.89
C ASP A 13 18.25 4.34 16.54
N PHE A 14 18.60 5.06 15.47
CA PHE A 14 18.85 4.47 14.14
C PHE A 14 20.15 3.67 14.10
N ASN A 15 21.22 4.20 14.69
CA ASN A 15 22.56 3.58 14.66
C ASN A 15 22.70 2.41 15.65
N CYS A 16 21.82 2.29 16.63
CA CYS A 16 21.77 1.14 17.54
C CYS A 16 21.19 -0.15 16.90
N ARG A 17 20.74 -0.09 15.63
CA ARG A 17 20.19 -1.27 14.94
C ARG A 17 21.30 -2.16 14.39
N PRO A 18 21.25 -3.48 14.62
CA PRO A 18 22.22 -4.40 14.03
C PRO A 18 22.12 -4.37 12.51
N PHE A 19 23.27 -4.50 11.83
CA PHE A 19 23.40 -4.50 10.35
C PHE A 19 23.08 -3.17 9.64
N VAL A 20 22.90 -2.08 10.37
CA VAL A 20 22.69 -0.75 9.76
C VAL A 20 24.01 0.02 9.75
N ARG A 21 24.40 0.55 8.58
CA ARG A 21 25.56 1.45 8.49
C ARG A 21 25.28 2.74 9.27
N PRO A 22 26.19 3.21 10.13
CA PRO A 22 26.01 4.44 10.90
C PRO A 22 25.72 5.63 10.00
N ARG A 23 24.76 6.46 10.40
CA ARG A 23 24.40 7.71 9.72
C ARG A 23 24.38 8.87 10.69
N ASP A 24 24.77 10.05 10.20
CA ASP A 24 24.67 11.29 10.96
C ASP A 24 23.25 11.91 10.88
N VAL A 25 23.02 12.94 11.68
CA VAL A 25 21.73 13.64 11.73
C VAL A 25 21.37 14.28 10.38
N LYS A 26 22.36 14.76 9.62
CA LYS A 26 22.14 15.43 8.32
C LYS A 26 21.71 14.43 7.25
N GLN A 27 22.36 13.27 7.21
CA GLN A 27 22.07 12.15 6.34
C GLN A 27 20.68 11.57 6.62
N LEU A 28 20.29 11.43 7.89
CA LEU A 28 18.95 11.00 8.26
C LEU A 28 17.87 12.03 7.87
N LYS A 29 18.16 13.33 8.05
CA LYS A 29 17.27 14.39 7.58
C LYS A 29 17.12 14.35 6.06
N LYS A 30 18.22 14.22 5.33
CA LYS A 30 18.19 14.14 3.86
C LYS A 30 17.46 12.89 3.36
N LEU A 31 17.66 11.74 4.03
CA LEU A 31 16.94 10.50 3.73
C LEU A 31 15.44 10.67 3.90
N TRP A 32 15.02 11.34 4.99
CA TRP A 32 13.63 11.66 5.25
C TRP A 32 13.02 12.58 4.20
N ASP A 33 13.74 13.64 3.82
CA ASP A 33 13.30 14.57 2.77
C ASP A 33 13.16 13.85 1.41
N ASN A 34 14.11 12.97 1.08
CA ASN A 34 14.06 12.15 -0.13
C ASN A 34 12.86 11.18 -0.10
N MET A 35 12.58 10.53 1.04
CA MET A 35 11.41 9.66 1.20
C MET A 35 10.10 10.44 1.05
N LYS A 36 10.01 11.63 1.65
CA LYS A 36 8.86 12.53 1.48
C LYS A 36 8.67 12.92 0.01
N GLN A 37 9.74 13.27 -0.69
CA GLN A 37 9.67 13.64 -2.10
C GLN A 37 9.23 12.45 -2.96
N ARG A 38 9.79 11.26 -2.71
CA ARG A 38 9.37 10.02 -3.41
C ARG A 38 7.90 9.73 -3.16
N TRP A 39 7.43 9.84 -1.92
CA TRP A 39 6.02 9.67 -1.58
C TRP A 39 5.11 10.66 -2.32
N LYS A 40 5.50 11.94 -2.39
CA LYS A 40 4.75 12.96 -3.15
C LYS A 40 4.67 12.60 -4.65
N ARG A 41 5.78 12.14 -5.25
CA ARG A 41 5.79 11.71 -6.66
C ARG A 41 4.92 10.49 -6.91
N GLU A 42 4.99 9.49 -6.03
CA GLU A 42 4.18 8.28 -6.14
C GLU A 42 2.69 8.59 -6.00
N LYS A 43 2.32 9.44 -5.03
CA LYS A 43 0.93 9.89 -4.86
C LYS A 43 0.43 10.65 -6.09
N ALA A 44 1.26 11.51 -6.68
CA ALA A 44 0.92 12.22 -7.91
C ALA A 44 0.78 11.27 -9.12
N LYS A 45 1.62 10.24 -9.20
CA LYS A 45 1.52 9.19 -10.23
C LYS A 45 0.23 8.39 -10.07
N GLN A 46 -0.08 7.93 -8.87
CA GLN A 46 -1.32 7.21 -8.57
C GLN A 46 -2.56 8.03 -8.94
N ILE A 47 -2.55 9.34 -8.64
CA ILE A 47 -3.63 10.25 -9.05
C ILE A 47 -3.77 10.31 -10.58
N ARG A 48 -2.65 10.42 -11.30
CA ARG A 48 -2.66 10.44 -12.76
C ARG A 48 -3.21 9.12 -13.31
N ASP A 49 -2.76 7.99 -12.79
CA ASP A 49 -3.19 6.68 -13.23
C ASP A 49 -4.72 6.51 -13.02
N VAL A 50 -5.25 6.93 -11.87
CA VAL A 50 -6.71 6.95 -11.58
C VAL A 50 -7.49 7.90 -12.49
N LEU A 51 -6.91 9.03 -12.92
CA LEU A 51 -7.56 9.92 -13.89
C LEU A 51 -7.51 9.38 -15.33
N THR A 52 -6.59 8.47 -15.63
CA THR A 52 -6.39 7.90 -16.97
C THR A 52 -7.17 6.60 -17.15
N THR A 53 -7.45 5.89 -16.06
CA THR A 53 -8.40 4.77 -16.02
C THR A 53 -9.76 5.31 -15.60
N ASP A 54 -10.84 5.13 -16.37
CA ASP A 54 -12.21 5.63 -16.10
C ASP A 54 -12.90 5.08 -14.80
N GLN A 55 -12.16 4.87 -13.72
CA GLN A 55 -12.67 4.48 -12.41
C GLN A 55 -12.86 5.73 -11.52
N THR A 56 -13.89 6.50 -11.86
CA THR A 56 -14.32 7.71 -11.14
C THR A 56 -15.21 7.37 -9.93
N GLU A 57 -14.75 6.55 -8.98
CA GLU A 57 -15.49 6.39 -7.73
C GLU A 57 -14.56 6.45 -6.51
N GLU A 58 -14.91 7.36 -5.59
CA GLU A 58 -14.38 7.54 -4.23
C GLU A 58 -13.02 8.25 -4.05
N LEU A 59 -12.95 9.53 -4.45
CA LEU A 59 -11.99 10.49 -3.87
C LEU A 59 -12.71 11.39 -2.87
N SER A 60 -12.31 11.33 -1.60
CA SER A 60 -12.86 12.17 -0.53
C SER A 60 -12.73 13.66 -0.86
N GLN A 61 -13.72 14.48 -0.49
CA GLN A 61 -13.71 15.93 -0.74
C GLN A 61 -12.45 16.63 -0.20
N THR A 62 -11.86 16.09 0.87
CA THR A 62 -10.57 16.52 1.44
C THR A 62 -9.38 16.26 0.53
N ASP A 63 -9.36 15.12 -0.18
CA ASP A 63 -8.30 14.81 -1.14
C ASP A 63 -8.39 15.73 -2.36
N ARG A 64 -9.61 16.03 -2.84
CA ARG A 64 -9.83 16.97 -3.96
C ARG A 64 -9.30 18.38 -3.68
N ALA A 65 -9.53 18.91 -2.47
CA ALA A 65 -9.04 20.24 -2.10
C ALA A 65 -7.50 20.29 -1.99
N ALA A 66 -6.89 19.24 -1.43
CA ALA A 66 -5.43 19.11 -1.41
C ALA A 66 -4.83 18.93 -2.82
N MET A 67 -5.56 18.25 -3.72
CA MET A 67 -5.19 18.06 -5.12
C MET A 67 -5.18 19.39 -5.89
N GLN A 68 -6.18 20.25 -5.69
CA GLN A 68 -6.28 21.54 -6.37
C GLN A 68 -5.20 22.52 -5.91
N SER A 69 -4.86 22.49 -4.62
CA SER A 69 -3.79 23.31 -4.03
C SER A 69 -2.38 22.90 -4.51
N MET A 70 -2.11 21.60 -4.70
CA MET A 70 -0.77 21.13 -5.11
C MET A 70 -0.45 21.42 -6.58
N LEU A 71 -1.44 21.40 -7.48
CA LEU A 71 -1.27 21.69 -8.91
C LEU A 71 -1.04 23.18 -9.21
N GLN A 72 -1.49 24.08 -8.33
CA GLN A 72 -1.32 25.54 -8.52
C GLN A 72 0.07 26.05 -8.11
N SER A 73 0.85 25.26 -7.35
CA SER A 73 2.18 25.68 -6.86
C SER A 73 3.32 25.50 -7.88
N SER A 74 3.04 25.00 -9.09
CA SER A 74 4.04 24.66 -10.10
C SER A 74 4.22 25.67 -11.25
N HIS A 75 3.99 26.97 -11.04
CA HIS A 75 4.21 28.00 -12.08
C HIS A 75 5.29 29.06 -11.73
N THR A 76 6.55 28.71 -12.05
CA THR A 76 7.66 29.52 -12.67
C THR A 76 8.33 30.70 -11.91
N PRO A 77 9.54 31.24 -12.30
CA PRO A 77 10.38 30.98 -13.49
C PRO A 77 11.94 30.87 -13.31
N SER A 78 12.64 30.49 -14.40
CA SER A 78 14.05 30.79 -14.80
C SER A 78 15.19 30.06 -14.04
N VAL A 79 16.28 29.52 -14.63
CA VAL A 79 17.26 30.05 -15.61
C VAL A 79 18.02 28.87 -16.28
N VAL A 80 18.46 29.10 -17.53
CA VAL A 80 19.33 28.34 -18.46
C VAL A 80 20.46 27.46 -17.87
N GLY A 81 20.72 26.35 -18.56
CA GLY A 81 21.90 25.49 -18.39
C GLY A 81 21.80 24.24 -19.26
N GLU A 82 22.18 24.37 -20.53
CA GLU A 82 22.43 23.28 -21.46
C GLU A 82 23.59 22.41 -20.94
N ASP A 83 23.40 21.09 -20.92
CA ASP A 83 24.26 20.13 -21.62
C ASP A 83 23.93 18.67 -21.25
N SER A 84 23.63 17.90 -22.30
CA SER A 84 24.26 16.63 -22.60
C SER A 84 24.12 15.47 -21.60
N LEU A 85 23.23 14.52 -21.91
CA LEU A 85 23.62 13.24 -22.53
C LEU A 85 22.39 12.35 -22.68
N CYS A 86 21.98 12.15 -23.94
CA CYS A 86 20.98 11.19 -24.37
C CYS A 86 21.57 9.78 -24.35
N LEU A 87 20.78 8.80 -23.92
CA LEU A 87 20.98 7.39 -24.29
C LEU A 87 19.61 6.79 -24.59
N ASP A 88 19.57 6.15 -25.76
CA ASP A 88 18.45 5.88 -26.64
C ASP A 88 17.56 4.69 -26.21
N ASP A 89 16.26 4.82 -26.51
CA ASP A 89 15.32 3.70 -26.69
C ASP A 89 15.38 3.22 -28.15
N PRO A 90 15.50 1.91 -28.44
CA PRO A 90 15.26 1.41 -29.79
C PRO A 90 13.77 1.18 -30.03
N LYS A 91 13.23 2.00 -30.93
CA LYS A 91 11.98 1.80 -31.66
C LYS A 91 12.17 0.70 -32.70
N VAL A 92 11.25 -0.28 -32.76
CA VAL A 92 11.20 -1.26 -33.86
C VAL A 92 9.83 -1.10 -34.54
N ASP A 93 9.83 -0.32 -35.61
CA ASP A 93 8.80 -0.33 -36.65
C ASP A 93 9.25 -1.35 -37.71
N ALA A 94 8.39 -2.29 -38.09
CA ALA A 94 8.57 -3.14 -39.27
C ALA A 94 7.21 -3.38 -39.92
N ASP A 95 6.85 -2.44 -40.79
CA ASP A 95 5.90 -2.57 -41.88
C ASP A 95 6.70 -2.89 -43.16
N MET A 96 6.33 -3.93 -43.92
CA MET A 96 6.75 -4.07 -45.32
C MET A 96 5.85 -5.04 -46.11
N SER A 97 4.90 -4.42 -46.80
CA SER A 97 4.59 -4.58 -48.23
C SER A 97 3.76 -5.76 -48.76
N GLN A 98 2.61 -5.34 -49.32
CA GLN A 98 1.83 -5.94 -50.40
C GLN A 98 2.63 -6.18 -51.68
N GLU A 99 2.25 -7.20 -52.45
CA GLU A 99 2.33 -7.18 -53.92
C GLU A 99 0.95 -7.51 -54.53
N GLU A 100 0.57 -6.65 -55.48
CA GLU A 100 -0.59 -6.72 -56.35
C GLU A 100 -0.22 -7.46 -57.65
N ALA A 101 -1.14 -8.22 -58.23
CA ALA A 101 -1.17 -8.46 -59.68
C ALA A 101 -2.58 -8.84 -60.13
N ALA A 102 -3.14 -8.05 -61.06
CA ALA A 102 -4.42 -8.27 -61.70
C ALA A 102 -4.28 -8.61 -63.19
N GLN A 103 -4.92 -9.74 -63.59
CA GLN A 103 -5.64 -10.06 -64.86
C GLN A 103 -4.89 -10.04 -66.22
N PRO A 104 -5.35 -10.74 -67.31
CA PRO A 104 -6.76 -11.00 -67.69
C PRO A 104 -7.11 -12.35 -68.41
N GLY A 105 -8.43 -12.59 -68.57
CA GLY A 105 -9.01 -12.99 -69.87
C GLY A 105 -9.42 -14.45 -70.15
N ALA A 106 -10.65 -14.56 -70.69
CA ALA A 106 -11.20 -15.58 -71.61
C ALA A 106 -12.12 -16.70 -71.07
N GLN A 107 -13.23 -16.81 -71.78
CA GLN A 107 -14.46 -17.59 -71.62
C GLN A 107 -14.27 -19.07 -71.98
N SER A 108 -15.08 -19.97 -71.40
CA SER A 108 -15.76 -21.05 -72.16
C SER A 108 -16.79 -21.79 -71.30
N GLU A 109 -17.85 -22.21 -71.96
CA GLU A 109 -19.15 -22.64 -71.45
C GLU A 109 -19.25 -24.12 -70.98
N ALA A 110 -20.08 -24.31 -69.94
CA ALA A 110 -21.09 -25.38 -69.74
C ALA A 110 -20.65 -26.87 -69.61
N PRO A 111 -21.58 -27.82 -69.34
CA PRO A 111 -21.83 -28.33 -67.98
C PRO A 111 -21.71 -29.86 -67.87
N THR A 112 -21.32 -30.40 -66.71
CA THR A 112 -21.46 -31.85 -66.47
C THR A 112 -22.01 -32.13 -65.09
N ALA A 113 -23.20 -32.74 -65.11
CA ALA A 113 -23.91 -33.26 -63.97
C ALA A 113 -23.11 -34.37 -63.26
N GLY A 114 -23.32 -34.45 -61.94
CA GLY A 114 -23.15 -35.70 -61.20
C GLY A 114 -21.83 -35.84 -60.46
N SER A 115 -21.80 -35.43 -59.20
CA SER A 115 -21.55 -36.41 -58.13
C SER A 115 -21.90 -35.79 -56.79
N SER A 116 -22.91 -36.37 -56.16
CA SER A 116 -23.28 -36.17 -54.77
C SER A 116 -22.13 -36.63 -53.88
N VAL A 117 -21.18 -35.73 -53.60
CA VAL A 117 -20.25 -35.90 -52.48
C VAL A 117 -20.95 -35.33 -51.27
N ARG A 118 -21.56 -36.23 -50.49
CA ARG A 118 -22.17 -35.90 -49.19
C ARG A 118 -21.19 -35.06 -48.38
N ASN A 119 -21.67 -33.89 -47.95
CA ASN A 119 -21.05 -33.07 -46.90
C ASN A 119 -20.95 -33.87 -45.60
N VAL A 120 -19.88 -34.67 -45.43
CA VAL A 120 -19.57 -35.36 -44.15
C VAL A 120 -18.25 -34.85 -43.55
N ARG A 121 -17.63 -33.82 -44.14
CA ARG A 121 -16.35 -33.25 -43.68
C ARG A 121 -16.45 -32.16 -42.61
N GLY A 122 -17.65 -31.72 -42.22
CA GLY A 122 -17.84 -30.62 -41.25
C GLY A 122 -17.87 -31.05 -39.78
N GLY A 123 -18.28 -32.28 -39.46
CA GLY A 123 -18.59 -32.68 -38.08
C GLY A 123 -17.35 -32.84 -37.18
N ARG A 124 -16.27 -33.44 -37.69
CA ARG A 124 -15.06 -33.68 -36.90
C ARG A 124 -14.32 -32.38 -36.56
N LEU A 125 -14.25 -31.44 -37.50
CA LEU A 125 -13.65 -30.13 -37.27
C LEU A 125 -14.47 -29.32 -36.28
N SER A 126 -15.80 -29.33 -36.42
CA SER A 126 -16.70 -28.66 -35.48
C SER A 126 -16.61 -29.24 -34.05
N LEU A 127 -16.48 -30.56 -33.92
CA LEU A 127 -16.32 -31.22 -32.61
C LEU A 127 -14.98 -30.85 -31.95
N LEU A 128 -13.90 -30.81 -32.73
CA LEU A 128 -12.59 -30.37 -32.22
C LEU A 128 -12.58 -28.90 -31.82
N GLN A 129 -13.22 -28.03 -32.61
CA GLN A 129 -13.39 -26.63 -32.27
C GLN A 129 -14.16 -26.47 -30.96
N HIS A 130 -15.31 -27.14 -30.84
CA HIS A 130 -16.11 -27.09 -29.62
C HIS A 130 -15.35 -27.60 -28.39
N THR A 131 -14.57 -28.68 -28.53
CA THR A 131 -13.75 -29.23 -27.44
C THR A 131 -12.68 -28.23 -27.00
N LEU A 132 -12.02 -27.57 -27.96
CA LEU A 132 -11.04 -26.52 -27.67
C LEU A 132 -11.69 -25.31 -26.99
N ASP A 133 -12.86 -24.86 -27.44
CA ASP A 133 -13.57 -23.73 -26.85
C ASP A 133 -13.93 -24.03 -25.38
N VAL A 134 -14.42 -25.23 -25.08
CA VAL A 134 -14.71 -25.68 -23.71
C VAL A 134 -13.44 -25.73 -22.86
N GLU A 135 -12.32 -26.21 -23.41
CA GLU A 135 -11.05 -26.24 -22.70
C GLU A 135 -10.52 -24.83 -22.41
N LEU A 136 -10.62 -23.91 -23.38
CA LEU A 136 -10.22 -22.52 -23.21
C LEU A 136 -11.08 -21.81 -22.17
N GLU A 137 -12.40 -22.02 -22.18
CA GLU A 137 -13.29 -21.47 -21.15
C GLU A 137 -12.94 -22.02 -19.76
N ALA A 138 -12.71 -23.33 -19.65
CA ALA A 138 -12.29 -23.94 -18.38
C ALA A 138 -10.95 -23.37 -17.87
N ARG A 139 -9.99 -23.12 -18.75
CA ARG A 139 -8.71 -22.47 -18.40
C ARG A 139 -8.91 -21.01 -17.97
N LEU A 140 -9.77 -20.26 -18.65
CA LEU A 140 -10.12 -18.89 -18.27
C LEU A 140 -10.77 -18.86 -16.89
N ASP A 141 -11.72 -19.75 -16.62
CA ASP A 141 -12.39 -19.84 -15.33
C ASP A 141 -11.44 -20.25 -14.20
N ALA A 142 -10.50 -21.18 -14.46
CA ALA A 142 -9.45 -21.52 -13.51
C ALA A 142 -8.57 -20.30 -13.18
N ILE A 143 -8.18 -19.49 -14.17
CA ILE A 143 -7.40 -18.27 -13.95
C ILE A 143 -8.21 -17.23 -13.16
N LYS A 144 -9.49 -17.04 -13.46
CA LYS A 144 -10.38 -16.13 -12.72
C LYS A 144 -10.53 -16.59 -11.26
N ALA A 145 -10.71 -17.89 -11.04
CA ALA A 145 -10.83 -18.48 -9.71
C ALA A 145 -9.53 -18.32 -8.89
N ASP A 146 -8.36 -18.55 -9.49
CA ASP A 146 -7.06 -18.34 -8.84
C ASP A 146 -6.84 -16.87 -8.46
N LYS A 147 -7.15 -15.93 -9.36
CA LYS A 147 -7.11 -14.49 -9.05
C LYS A 147 -8.03 -14.13 -7.89
N LYS A 148 -9.26 -14.66 -7.89
CA LYS A 148 -10.22 -14.45 -6.80
C LYS A 148 -9.71 -15.03 -5.48
N HIS A 149 -9.13 -16.23 -5.50
CA HIS A 149 -8.57 -16.86 -4.32
C HIS A 149 -7.42 -16.03 -3.73
N LYS A 150 -6.48 -15.58 -4.57
CA LYS A 150 -5.39 -14.69 -4.15
C LYS A 150 -5.88 -13.37 -3.59
N GLN A 151 -6.93 -12.79 -4.16
CA GLN A 151 -7.53 -11.57 -3.63
C GLN A 151 -8.18 -11.81 -2.26
N ILE A 152 -8.88 -12.93 -2.08
CA ILE A 152 -9.47 -13.32 -0.79
C ILE A 152 -8.36 -13.52 0.25
N GLU A 153 -7.30 -14.24 -0.08
CA GLU A 153 -6.17 -14.47 0.82
C GLU A 153 -5.49 -13.15 1.22
N HIS A 154 -5.27 -12.25 0.25
CA HIS A 154 -4.74 -10.93 0.53
C HIS A 154 -5.64 -10.14 1.48
N ASN A 155 -6.96 -10.13 1.23
CA ASN A 155 -7.93 -9.44 2.06
C ASN A 155 -7.94 -9.99 3.50
N GLN A 156 -7.96 -11.32 3.64
CA GLN A 156 -7.88 -12.00 4.94
C GLN A 156 -6.60 -11.62 5.69
N ARG A 157 -5.45 -11.62 5.00
CA ARG A 157 -4.18 -11.21 5.62
C ARG A 157 -4.21 -9.76 6.11
N MET A 158 -4.83 -8.86 5.34
CA MET A 158 -5.00 -7.47 5.75
C MET A 158 -5.95 -7.33 6.93
N GLU A 159 -7.00 -8.16 7.00
CA GLU A 159 -7.94 -8.20 8.11
C GLU A 159 -7.30 -8.71 9.40
N CYS A 160 -6.59 -9.84 9.36
CA CYS A 160 -5.85 -10.35 10.51
C CYS A 160 -4.87 -9.32 11.07
N MET A 161 -4.12 -8.63 10.21
CA MET A 161 -3.22 -7.56 10.67
C MET A 161 -3.97 -6.40 11.34
N ARG A 162 -5.15 -6.01 10.83
CA ARG A 162 -5.97 -4.97 11.46
C ARG A 162 -6.45 -5.39 12.85
N GLU A 163 -6.96 -6.61 12.97
CA GLU A 163 -7.43 -7.19 14.24
C GLU A 163 -6.29 -7.28 15.26
N GLU A 164 -5.12 -7.78 14.86
CA GLU A 164 -3.93 -7.83 15.72
C GLU A 164 -3.54 -6.44 16.25
N HIS A 165 -3.56 -5.44 15.37
CA HIS A 165 -3.28 -4.06 15.74
C HIS A 165 -4.33 -3.49 16.71
N GLU A 166 -5.61 -3.79 16.47
CA GLU A 166 -6.71 -3.37 17.33
C GLU A 166 -6.62 -3.97 18.73
N ILE A 167 -6.38 -5.28 18.82
CA ILE A 167 -6.16 -6.00 20.08
C ILE A 167 -4.98 -5.37 20.84
N LYS A 168 -3.87 -5.09 20.15
CA LYS A 168 -2.68 -4.47 20.77
C LYS A 168 -2.98 -3.07 21.31
N ILE A 169 -3.73 -2.25 20.59
CA ILE A 169 -4.15 -0.92 21.05
C ILE A 169 -5.04 -1.04 22.29
N SER A 170 -6.01 -1.97 22.27
CA SER A 170 -6.91 -2.20 23.39
C SER A 170 -6.18 -2.70 24.63
N ALA A 171 -5.23 -3.62 24.48
CA ALA A 171 -4.37 -4.09 25.58
C ALA A 171 -3.54 -2.96 26.19
N LEU A 172 -2.94 -2.09 25.38
CA LEU A 172 -2.17 -0.93 25.87
C LEU A 172 -3.06 0.08 26.60
N LYS A 173 -4.28 0.33 26.10
CA LYS A 173 -5.25 1.19 26.79
C LYS A 173 -5.59 0.63 28.17
N GLU A 174 -5.82 -0.68 28.25
CA GLU A 174 -6.16 -1.34 29.52
C GLU A 174 -4.99 -1.37 30.49
N GLN A 175 -3.77 -1.64 30.01
CA GLN A 175 -2.55 -1.56 30.81
C GLN A 175 -2.39 -0.16 31.45
N LYS A 176 -2.64 0.91 30.69
CA LYS A 176 -2.58 2.29 31.19
C LYS A 176 -3.62 2.54 32.28
N LYS A 177 -4.86 2.07 32.11
CA LYS A 177 -5.90 2.17 33.15
C LYS A 177 -5.49 1.42 34.42
N ASN A 178 -4.98 0.20 34.29
CA ASN A 178 -4.52 -0.60 35.42
C ASN A 178 -3.37 0.07 36.18
N CYS A 179 -2.39 0.64 35.47
CA CYS A 179 -1.32 1.42 36.08
C CYS A 179 -1.86 2.61 36.88
N ASN A 180 -2.83 3.36 36.31
CA ASN A 180 -3.47 4.48 37.00
C ASN A 180 -4.23 4.05 38.26
N ILE A 181 -4.97 2.93 38.19
CA ILE A 181 -5.70 2.38 39.33
C ILE A 181 -4.74 1.94 40.42
N GLN A 182 -3.68 1.19 40.09
CA GLN A 182 -2.67 0.78 41.05
C GLN A 182 -1.98 1.97 41.70
N HIS A 183 -1.66 3.00 40.93
CA HIS A 183 -1.08 4.24 41.48
C HIS A 183 -2.03 4.91 42.48
N LYS A 184 -3.33 5.02 42.15
CA LYS A 184 -4.35 5.56 43.07
C LYS A 184 -4.47 4.73 44.35
N ILE A 185 -4.45 3.40 44.24
CA ILE A 185 -4.50 2.50 45.40
C ILE A 185 -3.27 2.72 46.29
N LYS A 186 -2.07 2.74 45.71
CA LYS A 186 -0.82 2.97 46.44
C LYS A 186 -0.86 4.30 47.21
N LEU A 187 -1.33 5.37 46.58
CA LEU A 187 -1.49 6.68 47.26
C LEU A 187 -2.47 6.61 48.43
N ARG A 188 -3.59 5.88 48.29
CA ARG A 188 -4.55 5.70 49.39
C ARG A 188 -3.95 4.91 50.55
N ILE A 189 -3.16 3.89 50.28
CA ILE A 189 -2.46 3.09 51.30
C ILE A 189 -1.48 3.98 52.06
N LEU A 190 -0.61 4.71 51.35
CA LEU A 190 0.37 5.60 51.98
C LEU A 190 -0.29 6.66 52.87
N LYS A 191 -1.39 7.26 52.42
CA LYS A 191 -2.16 8.21 53.25
C LYS A 191 -2.75 7.56 54.50
N LYS A 192 -3.26 6.33 54.40
CA LYS A 192 -3.77 5.59 55.58
C LYS A 192 -2.67 5.29 56.59
N GLU A 193 -1.49 4.88 56.12
CA GLU A 193 -0.32 4.63 56.97
C GLU A 193 0.15 5.91 57.68
N GLU A 194 0.18 7.03 56.98
CA GLU A 194 0.53 8.34 57.57
C GLU A 194 -0.45 8.74 58.67
N VAL A 195 -1.76 8.61 58.41
CA VAL A 195 -2.79 8.87 59.43
C VAL A 195 -2.64 7.95 60.63
N GLN A 196 -2.33 6.66 60.42
CA GLN A 196 -2.09 5.72 61.51
C GLN A 196 -0.87 6.11 62.35
N LYS A 197 0.24 6.51 61.72
CA LYS A 197 1.44 7.00 62.41
C LYS A 197 1.13 8.24 63.26
N LEU A 198 0.37 9.20 62.72
CA LEU A 198 -0.05 10.39 63.45
C LEU A 198 -0.94 10.05 64.64
N LYS A 199 -1.90 9.11 64.48
CA LYS A 199 -2.73 8.63 65.59
C LYS A 199 -1.90 7.98 66.69
N GLN A 200 -0.94 7.12 66.34
CA GLN A 200 -0.04 6.50 67.31
C GLN A 200 0.83 7.54 68.04
N ALA A 201 1.36 8.53 67.31
CA ALA A 201 2.14 9.61 67.89
C ALA A 201 1.31 10.48 68.87
N LEU A 202 0.07 10.78 68.52
CA LEU A 202 -0.85 11.53 69.39
C LEU A 202 -1.15 10.75 70.68
N LEU A 203 -1.46 9.45 70.57
CA LEU A 203 -1.72 8.60 71.72
C LEU A 203 -0.51 8.52 72.66
N ARG A 204 0.70 8.40 72.11
CA ARG A 204 1.94 8.43 72.91
C ARG A 204 2.11 9.75 73.66
N LYS A 205 1.84 10.90 73.01
CA LYS A 205 1.91 12.22 73.65
C LYS A 205 0.89 12.35 74.78
N GLN A 206 -0.34 11.88 74.58
CA GLN A 206 -1.38 11.90 75.61
C GLN A 206 -0.97 11.06 76.83
N LEU A 207 -0.46 9.85 76.62
CA LEU A 207 0.03 8.99 77.70
C LEU A 207 1.22 9.59 78.46
N GLN A 208 2.09 10.35 77.78
CA GLN A 208 3.18 11.07 78.45
C GLN A 208 2.65 12.24 79.29
N ALA A 209 1.68 13.00 78.77
CA ALA A 209 1.09 14.12 79.48
C ALA A 209 0.33 13.68 80.75
N SER A 210 -0.35 12.53 80.73
CA SER A 210 -1.06 12.00 81.91
C SER A 210 -0.15 11.42 83.00
N ARG A 211 1.17 11.34 82.77
CA ARG A 211 2.16 10.86 83.75
C ARG A 211 2.88 11.99 84.49
N LEU A 212 2.71 13.24 84.06
CA LEU A 212 3.21 14.45 84.72
C LEU A 212 2.10 15.05 85.57
#